data_AF-A0A524HGM6-F1
#
_entry.id   AF-A0A524HGM6-F1
#
_cell.length_a   1.000
_cell.length_b   1.000
_cell.length_c   1.000
_cell.angle_alpha   90.00
_cell.angle_beta   90.00
_cell.angle_gamma   90.00
#
_symmetry.space_group_name_H-M   'P 1'
#
loop_
_entity.id
_entity.type
_entity.pdbx_description
1 polymer ?
#
loop_
_entity_poly.entity_id
_entity_poly.type
_entity_poly.pdbx_seq_one_letter_code
_entity_poly.pdbx_strand_id
1 'polypeptide(L)'
;MTGFSLFGRYKVGLAEVELSFDEHIVAYWSDTQVQAYEATEKLITMPDPPTAVLVCSEMITKAVLRCIKDYESLFHVRLVLSALMIC
;
A
#
# COMPACT_ATOMS: atom_id res chain seq x y z
N MET A 1 4.76 -8.76 -26.07
CA MET A 1 5.25 -8.16 -24.82
C MET A 1 4.22 -8.46 -23.74
N THR A 2 4.44 -9.50 -22.93
CA THR A 2 3.57 -9.85 -21.80
C THR A 2 3.85 -8.89 -20.66
N GLY A 3 3.08 -7.80 -20.58
CA GLY A 3 3.17 -6.86 -19.46
C GLY A 3 2.65 -7.52 -18.18
N PHE A 4 3.52 -7.75 -17.21
CA PHE A 4 3.10 -8.17 -15.88
C PHE A 4 2.35 -7.02 -15.18
N SER A 5 1.22 -7.33 -14.54
CA SER A 5 0.55 -6.38 -13.66
C SER A 5 1.48 -5.97 -12.50
N LEU A 6 1.33 -4.74 -11.98
CA LEU A 6 2.10 -4.29 -10.81
C LEU A 6 1.99 -5.27 -9.63
N PHE A 7 0.80 -5.86 -9.45
CA PHE A 7 0.56 -6.89 -8.46
C PHE A 7 1.38 -8.17 -8.68
N GLY A 8 1.54 -8.60 -9.93
CA GLY A 8 2.42 -9.72 -10.28
C GLY A 8 3.89 -9.42 -9.95
N ARG A 9 4.35 -8.20 -10.25
CA ARG A 9 5.73 -7.77 -9.92
C ARG A 9 5.97 -7.65 -8.43
N TYR A 10 4.98 -7.19 -7.66
CA TYR A 10 5.04 -7.18 -6.20
C TYR A 10 5.26 -8.58 -5.63
N LYS A 11 4.50 -9.58 -6.09
CA LYS A 11 4.66 -10.98 -5.66
C LYS A 11 6.03 -11.56 -6.02
N VAL A 12 6.53 -11.27 -7.22
CA VAL A 12 7.89 -11.68 -7.63
C VAL A 12 8.94 -11.04 -6.74
N GLY A 13 8.85 -9.73 -6.47
CA GLY A 13 9.80 -9.03 -5.61
C GLY A 13 9.82 -9.55 -4.17
N LEU A 14 8.66 -9.95 -3.61
CA LEU A 14 8.61 -10.62 -2.31
C LEU A 14 9.32 -11.98 -2.33
N ALA A 15 9.08 -12.78 -3.37
CA ALA A 15 9.68 -14.11 -3.50
C ALA A 15 11.21 -14.07 -3.66
N GLU A 16 11.75 -13.04 -4.35
CA GLU A 16 13.20 -12.85 -4.52
C GLU A 16 13.95 -12.62 -3.20
N VAL A 17 13.26 -12.13 -2.17
CA VAL A 17 13.80 -11.89 -0.82
C VAL A 17 13.24 -12.87 0.21
N GLU A 18 12.67 -13.99 -0.23
CA GLU A 18 12.11 -15.06 0.61
C GLU A 18 11.01 -14.59 1.58
N LEU A 19 10.28 -13.52 1.23
CA LEU A 19 9.11 -13.06 1.98
C LEU A 19 7.83 -13.72 1.46
N SER A 20 6.99 -14.17 2.39
CA SER A 20 5.67 -14.72 2.06
C SER A 20 4.70 -13.60 1.66
N PHE A 21 3.96 -13.82 0.58
CA PHE A 21 2.82 -12.97 0.24
C PHE A 21 1.68 -13.23 1.23
N ASP A 22 1.23 -12.17 1.88
CA ASP A 22 0.03 -12.17 2.72
C ASP A 22 -1.08 -11.38 2.00
N GLU A 23 -2.18 -12.05 1.70
CA GLU A 23 -3.33 -11.43 1.03
C GLU A 23 -4.13 -10.53 1.97
N HIS A 24 -4.04 -10.73 3.28
CA HIS A 24 -4.81 -9.98 4.28
C HIS A 24 -4.37 -8.52 4.40
N ILE A 25 -3.13 -8.20 4.01
CA ILE A 25 -2.58 -6.84 3.99
C ILE A 25 -2.74 -6.15 2.62
N VAL A 26 -3.48 -6.77 1.69
CA VAL A 26 -3.75 -6.18 0.38
C VAL A 26 -5.10 -5.47 0.39
N ALA A 27 -5.06 -4.16 0.13
CA ALA A 27 -6.24 -3.33 -0.01
C ALA A 27 -6.56 -3.04 -1.49
N TYR A 28 -7.80 -3.29 -1.89
CA TYR A 28 -8.33 -2.94 -3.21
C TYR A 28 -9.19 -1.67 -3.12
N TRP A 29 -9.18 -0.85 -4.17
CA TRP A 29 -10.01 0.35 -4.28
C TRP A 29 -10.57 0.48 -5.71
N SER A 30 -11.63 1.28 -5.91
CA SER A 30 -12.29 1.46 -7.21
C SER A 30 -12.25 2.91 -7.71
N ASP A 31 -11.06 3.51 -7.69
CA ASP A 31 -10.68 4.80 -8.32
C ASP A 31 -10.99 6.12 -7.59
N THR A 32 -11.59 6.11 -6.41
CA THR A 32 -11.82 7.37 -5.67
C THR A 32 -10.81 7.61 -4.54
N GLN A 33 -10.48 8.87 -4.27
CA GLN A 33 -9.64 9.24 -3.11
C GLN A 33 -10.29 8.84 -1.78
N VAL A 34 -11.62 8.89 -1.70
CA VAL A 34 -12.36 8.48 -0.49
C VAL A 34 -12.15 7.00 -0.21
N GLN A 35 -12.34 6.13 -1.21
CA GLN A 35 -12.13 4.70 -1.03
C GLN A 35 -10.66 4.38 -0.75
N ALA A 36 -9.71 5.09 -1.34
CA ALA A 36 -8.30 4.91 -1.03
C ALA A 36 -7.98 5.27 0.43
N TYR A 37 -8.60 6.32 0.96
CA TYR A 37 -8.50 6.67 2.38
C TYR A 37 -9.09 5.56 3.26
N GLU A 38 -10.33 5.13 3.01
CA GLU A 38 -11.01 4.08 3.78
C GLU A 38 -10.25 2.74 3.73
N ALA A 39 -9.67 2.40 2.57
CA ALA A 39 -8.88 1.20 2.41
C ALA A 39 -7.56 1.28 3.19
N THR A 40 -6.93 2.46 3.21
CA THR A 40 -5.73 2.73 4.04
C THR A 40 -6.06 2.65 5.52
N GLU A 41 -7.17 3.27 5.94
CA GLU A 41 -7.65 3.26 7.32
C GLU A 41 -7.85 1.82 7.82
N LYS A 42 -8.47 0.96 7.02
CA LYS A 42 -8.63 -0.47 7.36
C LYS A 42 -7.31 -1.18 7.57
N LEU A 43 -6.29 -0.92 6.74
CA LEU A 43 -4.98 -1.54 6.89
C LEU A 43 -4.26 -1.06 8.14
N ILE A 44 -4.20 0.26 8.33
CA ILE A 44 -3.43 0.81 9.45
C ILE A 44 -4.10 0.50 10.78
N THR A 45 -5.43 0.38 10.85
CA THR A 45 -6.15 0.06 12.09
C THR A 45 -6.23 -1.44 12.42
N MET A 46 -5.55 -2.32 11.68
CA MET A 46 -5.46 -3.75 12.01
C MET A 46 -4.76 -3.97 13.36
N PRO A 47 -5.05 -5.08 14.07
CA PRO A 47 -4.33 -5.44 15.31
C PRO A 47 -2.82 -5.60 15.12
N ASP A 48 -2.41 -6.09 13.94
CA ASP A 48 -1.01 -6.17 13.50
C ASP A 48 -0.89 -5.47 12.13
N PRO A 49 -0.71 -4.12 12.12
CA PRO A 49 -0.77 -3.34 10.91
C PRO A 49 0.53 -3.44 10.09
N PRO A 50 0.45 -3.28 8.76
CA PRO A 50 1.65 -3.28 7.93
C PRO A 50 2.55 -2.09 8.26
N THR A 51 3.86 -2.32 8.32
CA THR A 51 4.84 -1.27 8.63
C THR A 51 5.16 -0.36 7.44
N ALA A 52 4.71 -0.72 6.24
CA ALA A 52 4.90 0.02 5.00
C ALA A 52 3.71 -0.20 4.05
N VAL A 53 3.41 0.80 3.22
CA VAL A 53 2.34 0.74 2.21
C VAL A 53 2.93 1.04 0.84
N LEU A 54 2.70 0.14 -0.12
CA LEU A 54 3.02 0.35 -1.53
C LEU A 54 1.78 0.83 -2.27
N VAL A 55 1.84 2.01 -2.88
CA VAL A 55 0.72 2.61 -3.61
C VAL A 55 1.02 2.58 -5.11
N CYS A 56 0.15 1.91 -5.88
CA CYS A 56 0.34 1.71 -7.32
C CYS A 56 -0.18 2.87 -8.19
N SER A 57 -0.63 3.97 -7.60
CA SER A 57 -1.21 5.11 -8.32
C SER A 57 -0.93 6.44 -7.61
N GLU A 58 -0.34 7.39 -8.32
CA GLU A 58 -0.06 8.73 -7.82
C GLU A 58 -1.35 9.47 -7.43
N MET A 59 -2.43 9.28 -8.19
CA MET A 59 -3.74 9.91 -7.99
C MET A 59 -4.32 9.70 -6.58
N ILE A 60 -4.04 8.54 -5.99
CA ILE A 60 -4.54 8.18 -4.66
C ILE A 60 -3.50 8.36 -3.56
N THR A 61 -2.23 8.56 -3.91
CA THR A 61 -1.13 8.66 -2.95
C THR A 61 -1.39 9.75 -1.93
N LYS A 62 -1.98 10.88 -2.34
CA LYS A 62 -2.39 11.96 -1.42
C LYS A 62 -3.41 11.51 -0.36
N ALA A 63 -4.38 10.67 -0.73
CA ALA A 63 -5.38 10.16 0.19
C ALA A 63 -4.78 9.19 1.21
N VAL A 64 -3.89 8.30 0.75
CA VAL A 64 -3.13 7.37 1.60
C VAL A 64 -2.27 8.14 2.60
N LEU A 65 -1.48 9.12 2.13
CA LEU A 65 -0.63 9.93 3.00
C LEU A 65 -1.42 10.76 4.00
N ARG A 66 -2.58 11.29 3.58
CA ARG A 66 -3.49 12.00 4.48
C ARG A 66 -4.00 11.06 5.59
N CYS A 67 -4.44 9.85 5.24
CA CYS A 67 -4.89 8.86 6.22
C CYS A 67 -3.76 8.52 7.21
N ILE A 68 -2.56 8.21 6.73
CA ILE A 68 -1.41 7.92 7.61
C ILE A 68 -1.13 9.08 8.56
N LYS A 69 -1.16 10.33 8.06
CA LYS A 69 -0.96 11.53 8.89
C LYS A 69 -2.06 11.70 9.95
N ASP A 70 -3.31 11.50 9.58
CA ASP A 70 -4.45 11.65 10.49
C ASP A 70 -4.40 10.60 11.64
N TYR A 71 -3.69 9.49 11.41
CA TYR A 71 -3.52 8.37 12.34
C TYR A 71 -2.09 8.25 12.93
N GLU A 72 -1.20 9.22 12.69
CA GLU A 72 0.22 9.15 13.06
C GLU A 72 0.46 8.95 14.57
N SER A 73 -0.48 9.39 15.42
CA SER A 73 -0.43 9.18 16.87
C SER A 73 -0.62 7.72 17.30
N LEU A 74 -1.09 6.85 16.41
CA LEU A 74 -1.39 5.45 16.70
C LEU A 74 -0.29 4.48 16.25
N PHE A 75 0.73 4.93 15.50
CA PHE A 75 1.70 4.03 14.87
C PHE A 75 3.13 4.55 14.82
N HIS A 76 4.10 3.62 14.92
CA HIS A 76 5.48 3.81 14.45
C HIS A 76 5.63 3.29 13.01
N VAL A 77 4.76 3.68 12.08
CA VAL A 77 4.93 3.31 10.67
C VAL A 77 6.21 3.94 10.16
N ARG A 78 7.24 3.12 9.90
CA ARG A 78 8.43 3.56 9.16
C ARG A 78 8.04 3.66 7.69
N LEU A 79 7.68 4.86 7.30
CA LEU A 79 7.28 5.24 5.95
C LEU A 79 8.39 4.90 4.95
N VAL A 80 8.37 3.68 4.39
CA VAL A 80 9.16 3.35 3.19
C VAL A 80 8.35 3.85 1.99
N LEU A 81 8.51 5.13 1.67
CA LEU A 81 8.13 5.70 0.38
C LEU A 81 9.01 5.04 -0.70
N SER A 82 8.62 3.89 -1.22
CA SER A 82 9.05 3.49 -2.57
C SER A 82 8.19 4.22 -3.59
N ALA A 83 8.41 5.54 -3.68
CA ALA A 83 8.06 6.30 -4.86
C ALA A 83 9.11 6.00 -5.93
N LEU A 84 8.76 5.21 -6.94
CA LEU A 84 9.11 5.45 -8.35
C LEU A 84 8.53 4.33 -9.20
N MET A 85 7.49 4.64 -9.98
CA MET A 85 7.44 4.28 -11.40
C MET A 85 6.38 5.15 -12.06
N ILE A 86 6.88 6.16 -12.77
CA ILE A 86 6.20 6.86 -13.85
C ILE A 86 5.60 5.78 -14.77
N CYS A 87 4.29 5.84 -15.01
CA CYS A 87 3.72 5.30 -16.24
C CYS A 87 4.08 6.26 -17.39
#